data_AF-A0A1V1PBJ3-F1
#
_entry.id   AF-A0A1V1PBJ3-F1
#
_cell.length_a   1.000
_cell.length_b   1.000
_cell.length_c   1.000
_cell.angle_alpha   90.00
_cell.angle_beta   90.00
_cell.angle_gamma   90.00
#
_symmetry.space_group_name_H-M   'P 1'
#
loop_
_entity.id
_entity.type
_entity.pdbx_description
1 polymer ?
#
loop_
_entity_poly.entity_id
_entity_poly.type
_entity_poly.pdbx_seq_one_letter_code
_entity_poly.pdbx_strand_id
1 'polypeptide(L)'
;MRLQVTRDMFFVETLNEAYEEILRDLILGTFKLLRHTPLKLMGISRSEHYRIENIEKWHKIGHTLAPKSIWNDILENPGLNSMSITEAERRDGLNGYIRVQVEPSKRVHPGIFVLVNDHFEVNHPDKTHGGDEIINILETQWETSLMRSNQIITQLMEKLYGSGTK
;
A
#
# COMPACT_ATOMS: atom_id res chain seq x y z
N MET A 1 -4.24 14.85 -8.71
CA MET A 1 -4.85 13.59 -9.15
C MET A 1 -4.14 13.13 -10.41
N ARG A 2 -3.83 11.85 -10.54
CA ARG A 2 -3.31 11.24 -11.76
C ARG A 2 -4.23 10.08 -12.11
N LEU A 3 -4.65 10.03 -13.37
CA LEU A 3 -5.46 8.97 -13.94
C LEU A 3 -4.66 8.37 -15.11
N GLN A 4 -4.54 7.06 -15.14
CA GLN A 4 -3.90 6.32 -16.22
C GLN A 4 -4.79 5.13 -16.60
N VAL A 5 -5.14 5.05 -17.87
CA VAL A 5 -5.94 3.96 -18.41
C VAL A 5 -5.21 3.35 -19.59
N THR A 6 -5.00 2.04 -19.51
CA THR A 6 -4.43 1.22 -20.58
C THR A 6 -5.38 0.05 -20.84
N ARG A 7 -5.05 -0.81 -21.79
CA ARG A 7 -5.84 -2.02 -22.07
C ARG A 7 -5.98 -2.92 -20.84
N ASP A 8 -4.93 -3.02 -20.04
CA ASP A 8 -4.81 -4.03 -18.98
C ASP A 8 -4.84 -3.42 -17.57
N MET A 9 -4.92 -2.10 -17.45
CA MET A 9 -4.83 -1.40 -16.17
C MET A 9 -5.62 -0.10 -16.17
N PHE A 10 -6.41 0.08 -15.12
CA PHE A 10 -7.01 1.36 -14.73
C PHE A 10 -6.40 1.78 -13.39
N PHE A 11 -5.76 2.95 -13.36
CA PHE A 11 -5.05 3.45 -12.20
C PHE A 11 -5.43 4.89 -11.90
N VAL A 12 -5.78 5.17 -10.65
CA VAL A 12 -6.06 6.53 -10.17
C VAL A 12 -5.34 6.75 -8.86
N GLU A 13 -4.70 7.90 -8.71
CA GLU A 13 -4.07 8.31 -7.46
C GLU A 13 -4.37 9.78 -7.15
N THR A 14 -4.37 10.10 -5.85
CA THR A 14 -4.38 11.47 -5.33
C THR A 14 -3.32 11.61 -4.25
N LEU A 15 -2.75 12.81 -4.14
CA LEU A 15 -1.91 13.21 -3.00
C LEU A 15 -2.68 14.09 -2.00
N ASN A 16 -3.93 14.42 -2.32
CA ASN A 16 -4.81 15.23 -1.47
C ASN A 16 -5.88 14.32 -0.86
N GLU A 17 -5.86 14.17 0.47
CA GLU A 17 -6.80 13.37 1.24
C GLU A 17 -8.25 13.82 1.03
N ALA A 18 -8.48 15.13 0.82
CA ALA A 18 -9.82 15.66 0.55
C ALA A 18 -10.45 15.11 -0.75
N TYR A 19 -9.65 14.47 -1.62
CA TYR A 19 -10.11 13.86 -2.86
C TYR A 19 -10.22 12.34 -2.79
N GLU A 20 -9.96 11.69 -1.65
CA GLU A 20 -10.09 10.23 -1.51
C GLU A 20 -11.52 9.77 -1.86
N GLU A 21 -12.54 10.39 -1.26
CA GLU A 21 -13.95 10.05 -1.52
C GLU A 21 -14.38 10.36 -2.96
N ILE A 22 -13.90 11.48 -3.51
CA ILE A 22 -14.16 11.85 -4.91
C ILE A 22 -13.56 10.82 -5.86
N LEU A 23 -12.37 10.31 -5.54
CA LEU A 23 -11.70 9.28 -6.32
C LEU A 23 -12.46 7.95 -6.24
N ARG A 24 -12.97 7.56 -5.06
CA ARG A 24 -13.87 6.40 -4.92
C ARG A 24 -15.10 6.55 -5.82
N ASP A 25 -15.80 7.66 -5.73
CA ASP A 25 -17.05 7.89 -6.47
C ASP A 25 -16.82 7.91 -7.98
N LEU A 26 -15.69 8.46 -8.44
CA LEU A 26 -15.27 8.41 -9.84
C LEU A 26 -15.07 6.96 -10.32
N ILE A 27 -14.36 6.14 -9.55
CA ILE A 27 -14.10 4.74 -9.90
C ILE A 27 -15.41 3.96 -9.94
N LEU A 28 -16.24 4.10 -8.90
CA LEU A 28 -17.54 3.44 -8.82
C LEU A 28 -18.46 3.84 -9.98
N GLY A 29 -18.57 5.14 -10.27
CA GLY A 29 -19.37 5.63 -11.39
C GLY A 29 -18.88 5.07 -12.73
N THR A 30 -17.56 5.02 -12.93
CA THR A 30 -16.94 4.49 -14.16
C THR A 30 -17.28 3.01 -14.34
N PHE A 31 -17.06 2.18 -13.32
CA PHE A 31 -17.25 0.74 -13.46
C PHE A 31 -18.71 0.29 -13.34
N LYS A 32 -19.61 1.12 -12.77
CA LYS A 32 -21.06 0.94 -12.92
C LYS A 32 -21.50 1.06 -14.38
N LEU A 33 -20.94 2.00 -15.14
CA LEU A 33 -21.18 2.11 -16.59
C LEU A 33 -20.52 0.97 -17.37
N LEU A 34 -19.34 0.56 -16.92
CA LEU A 34 -18.52 -0.47 -17.56
C LEU A 34 -18.68 -1.86 -16.92
N ARG A 35 -19.86 -2.20 -16.38
CA ARG A 35 -20.10 -3.41 -15.57
C ARG A 35 -19.67 -4.73 -16.22
N HIS A 36 -19.68 -4.80 -17.55
CA HIS A 36 -19.28 -6.00 -18.31
C HIS A 36 -17.77 -6.10 -18.53
N THR A 37 -16.98 -5.14 -18.04
CA THR A 37 -15.51 -5.19 -18.10
C THR A 37 -15.02 -6.22 -17.09
N PRO A 38 -14.29 -7.27 -17.51
CA PRO A 38 -13.85 -8.32 -16.62
C PRO A 38 -12.70 -7.81 -15.73
N LEU A 39 -13.03 -7.36 -14.53
CA LEU A 39 -12.06 -6.97 -13.51
C LEU A 39 -11.69 -8.20 -12.69
N LYS A 40 -10.40 -8.56 -12.67
CA LYS A 40 -9.90 -9.74 -11.95
C LYS A 40 -9.23 -9.41 -10.63
N LEU A 41 -8.59 -8.24 -10.57
CA LEU A 41 -7.70 -7.82 -9.50
C LEU A 41 -7.94 -6.35 -9.21
N MET A 42 -7.82 -5.95 -7.94
CA MET A 42 -7.89 -4.56 -7.51
C MET A 42 -6.89 -4.32 -6.38
N GLY A 43 -6.33 -3.12 -6.31
CA GLY A 43 -5.53 -2.67 -5.17
C GLY A 43 -6.07 -1.35 -4.62
N ILE A 44 -6.28 -1.28 -3.31
CA ILE A 44 -6.45 -0.01 -2.59
C ILE A 44 -5.15 0.23 -1.85
N SER A 45 -4.37 1.20 -2.30
CA SER A 45 -3.02 1.44 -1.77
C SER A 45 -2.93 2.79 -1.08
N ARG A 46 -2.22 2.84 0.05
CA ARG A 46 -1.82 4.09 0.71
C ARG A 46 -0.32 4.14 0.88
N SER A 47 0.26 5.30 0.59
CA SER A 47 1.69 5.50 0.71
C SER A 47 2.01 6.81 1.40
N GLU A 48 3.03 6.80 2.27
CA GLU A 48 3.40 7.95 3.07
C GLU A 48 4.93 8.13 3.10
N HIS A 49 5.35 9.39 3.20
CA HIS A 49 6.75 9.77 3.34
C HIS A 49 6.96 10.42 4.71
N TYR A 50 7.72 9.77 5.57
CA TYR A 50 8.05 10.24 6.92
C TYR A 50 9.42 10.91 6.94
N ARG A 51 9.49 12.12 7.47
CA ARG A 51 10.77 12.73 7.84
C ARG A 51 11.21 12.16 9.17
N ILE A 52 12.46 11.72 9.24
CA ILE A 52 13.11 11.29 10.47
C ILE A 52 13.90 12.47 11.03
N GLU A 53 13.97 12.59 12.36
CA GLU A 53 14.60 13.75 13.02
C GLU A 53 16.09 13.89 12.68
N ASN A 54 16.81 12.77 12.59
CA ASN A 54 18.24 12.77 12.31
C ASN A 54 18.72 11.48 11.62
N ILE A 55 19.93 11.56 11.09
CA ILE A 55 20.59 10.48 10.33
C ILE A 55 20.81 9.24 11.20
N GLU A 56 21.12 9.41 12.49
CA GLU A 56 21.38 8.30 13.42
C GLU A 56 20.12 7.44 13.63
N LYS A 57 18.98 8.06 13.92
CA LYS A 57 17.69 7.37 14.03
C LYS A 57 17.28 6.73 12.72
N TRP A 58 17.51 7.41 11.60
CA TRP A 58 17.22 6.85 10.27
C TRP A 58 18.04 5.60 9.97
N HIS A 59 19.34 5.62 10.29
CA HIS A 59 20.18 4.42 10.22
C HIS A 59 19.67 3.33 11.16
N LYS A 60 19.34 3.66 12.41
CA LYS A 60 18.83 2.68 13.38
C LYS A 60 17.61 1.93 12.84
N ILE A 61 16.67 2.61 12.20
CA ILE A 61 15.50 1.96 11.58
C ILE A 61 15.95 0.96 10.51
N GLY A 62 16.86 1.36 9.62
CA GLY A 62 17.43 0.46 8.62
C GLY A 62 18.11 -0.78 9.24
N HIS A 63 18.85 -0.61 10.34
CA HIS A 63 19.51 -1.73 11.04
C HIS A 63 18.50 -2.64 11.76
N THR A 64 17.39 -2.11 12.26
CA THR A 64 16.31 -2.91 12.86
C THR A 64 15.65 -3.80 11.81
N LEU A 65 15.40 -3.27 10.62
CA LEU A 65 14.71 -3.99 9.54
C LEU A 65 15.65 -4.95 8.79
N ALA A 66 16.90 -4.55 8.60
CA ALA A 66 17.93 -5.33 7.93
C ALA A 66 19.25 -5.26 8.75
N PRO A 67 19.44 -6.17 9.72
CA PRO A 67 20.61 -6.16 10.60
C PRO A 67 21.92 -6.29 9.83
N LYS A 68 22.81 -5.30 9.98
CA LYS A 68 24.12 -5.28 9.30
C LYS A 68 25.03 -6.45 9.63
N SER A 69 24.88 -7.07 10.81
CA SER A 69 25.67 -8.24 11.20
C SER A 69 25.54 -9.41 10.23
N ILE A 70 24.41 -9.52 9.51
CA ILE A 70 24.19 -10.54 8.49
C ILE A 70 24.97 -10.22 7.20
N TRP A 71 25.26 -8.94 6.94
CA TRP A 71 25.71 -8.44 5.63
C TRP A 71 27.16 -7.95 5.61
N ASN A 72 27.73 -7.57 6.76
CA ASN A 72 29.04 -6.91 6.82
C ASN A 72 30.21 -7.76 6.27
N ASP A 73 30.09 -9.09 6.31
CA ASP A 73 31.10 -10.00 5.75
C ASP A 73 30.85 -10.32 4.26
N ILE A 74 29.74 -9.82 3.70
CA ILE A 74 29.29 -10.07 2.32
C ILE A 74 29.43 -8.79 1.47
N LEU A 75 29.14 -7.63 2.06
CA LEU A 75 29.08 -6.34 1.39
C LEU A 75 29.81 -5.27 2.19
N GLU A 76 30.44 -4.34 1.48
CA GLU A 76 30.97 -3.11 2.08
C GLU A 76 29.84 -2.08 2.26
N ASN A 77 29.71 -1.52 3.47
CA ASN A 77 28.72 -0.49 3.81
C ASN A 77 27.27 -0.83 3.42
N PRO A 78 26.71 -1.98 3.85
CA PRO A 78 25.37 -2.40 3.46
C PRO A 78 24.30 -1.44 4.00
N GLY A 79 23.24 -1.25 3.21
CA GLY A 79 22.09 -0.44 3.57
C GLY A 79 20.81 -1.01 2.98
N LEU A 80 19.69 -0.79 3.66
CA LEU A 80 18.39 -1.22 3.19
C LEU A 80 17.95 -0.33 2.01
N ASN A 81 17.75 -0.94 0.83
CA ASN A 81 17.18 -0.26 -0.33
C ASN A 81 15.65 -0.43 -0.38
N SER A 82 15.16 -1.65 -0.14
CA SER A 82 13.73 -1.95 -0.12
C SER A 82 13.45 -3.24 0.64
N MET A 83 12.43 -3.23 1.50
CA MET A 83 11.91 -4.41 2.18
C MET A 83 10.43 -4.54 1.89
N SER A 84 9.97 -5.75 1.57
CA SER A 84 8.54 -6.04 1.42
C SER A 84 8.12 -7.23 2.26
N ILE A 85 7.05 -7.05 3.03
CA ILE A 85 6.44 -8.06 3.89
C ILE A 85 5.00 -8.24 3.43
N THR A 86 4.60 -9.48 3.18
CA THR A 86 3.25 -9.82 2.71
C THR A 86 2.57 -10.70 3.73
N GLU A 87 1.35 -10.34 4.12
CA GLU A 87 0.42 -11.24 4.77
C GLU A 87 -0.13 -12.20 3.71
N ALA A 88 0.37 -13.43 3.72
CA ALA A 88 0.09 -14.44 2.69
C ALA A 88 -1.38 -14.89 2.69
N GLU A 89 -2.00 -14.95 3.86
CA GLU A 89 -3.43 -15.26 4.03
C GLU A 89 -4.11 -14.11 4.77
N ARG A 90 -5.11 -13.50 4.13
CA ARG A 90 -5.81 -12.37 4.70
C ARG A 90 -6.67 -12.80 5.88
N ARG A 91 -6.56 -12.10 7.01
CA ARG A 91 -7.35 -12.39 8.22
C ARG A 91 -8.84 -12.08 8.08
N ASP A 92 -9.22 -11.30 7.05
CA ASP A 92 -10.61 -10.95 6.74
C ASP A 92 -11.33 -12.00 5.87
N GLY A 93 -10.61 -13.05 5.43
CA GLY A 93 -11.17 -14.13 4.62
C GLY A 93 -11.43 -13.76 3.16
N LEU A 94 -11.04 -12.56 2.71
CA LEU A 94 -11.07 -12.19 1.29
C LEU A 94 -9.88 -12.81 0.56
N ASN A 95 -9.99 -12.94 -0.77
CA ASN A 95 -8.88 -13.42 -1.60
C ASN A 95 -7.93 -12.28 -2.00
N GLY A 96 -6.64 -12.58 -2.09
CA GLY A 96 -5.56 -11.60 -2.33
C GLY A 96 -4.59 -11.52 -1.16
N TYR A 97 -3.96 -10.35 -0.96
CA TYR A 97 -2.94 -10.17 0.07
C TYR A 97 -2.87 -8.74 0.58
N ILE A 98 -2.27 -8.56 1.75
CA ILE A 98 -1.83 -7.24 2.23
C ILE A 98 -0.31 -7.21 2.17
N ARG A 99 0.26 -6.23 1.46
CA ARG A 99 1.70 -6.07 1.35
C ARG A 99 2.13 -4.72 1.88
N VAL A 100 3.12 -4.75 2.77
CA VAL A 100 3.81 -3.55 3.27
C VAL A 100 5.18 -3.48 2.62
N GLN A 101 5.54 -2.31 2.11
CA GLN A 101 6.84 -2.01 1.53
C GLN A 101 7.45 -0.83 2.26
N VAL A 102 8.73 -0.95 2.63
CA VAL A 102 9.49 0.07 3.36
C VAL A 102 10.79 0.36 2.62
N GLU A 103 11.06 1.63 2.33
CA GLU A 103 12.25 2.08 1.60
C GLU A 103 12.77 3.42 2.15
N PRO A 104 14.02 3.81 1.86
CA PRO A 104 14.44 5.20 1.95
C PRO A 104 13.52 6.12 1.13
N SER A 105 13.09 7.22 1.72
CA SER A 105 12.27 8.20 1.01
C SER A 105 13.08 8.94 -0.05
N LYS A 106 12.57 8.95 -1.29
CA LYS A 106 13.12 9.74 -2.39
C LYS A 106 12.69 11.22 -2.36
N ARG A 107 11.76 11.59 -1.46
CA ARG A 107 11.21 12.95 -1.34
C ARG A 107 11.74 13.70 -0.14
N VAL A 108 12.13 12.98 0.93
CA VAL A 108 12.57 13.57 2.18
C VAL A 108 13.81 12.86 2.73
N HIS A 109 14.80 13.63 3.18
CA HIS A 109 16.03 13.12 3.78
C HIS A 109 16.36 13.86 5.09
N PRO A 110 16.72 13.16 6.18
CA PRO A 110 16.59 11.71 6.35
C PRO A 110 15.10 11.31 6.40
N GLY A 111 14.74 10.20 5.74
CA GLY A 111 13.32 9.87 5.57
C GLY A 111 13.03 8.46 5.09
N ILE A 112 11.81 8.02 5.36
CA ILE A 112 11.31 6.67 5.07
C ILE A 112 10.04 6.79 4.23
N PHE A 113 9.92 5.92 3.25
CA PHE A 113 8.72 5.70 2.47
C PHE A 113 8.08 4.39 2.93
N VAL A 114 6.78 4.43 3.19
CA VAL A 114 5.97 3.25 3.49
C VAL A 114 4.83 3.18 2.49
N LEU A 115 4.62 2.02 1.89
CA LEU A 115 3.49 1.71 1.02
C LEU A 115 2.77 0.48 1.56
N VAL A 116 1.47 0.61 1.80
CA VAL A 116 0.58 -0.51 2.05
C VAL A 116 -0.27 -0.73 0.81
N ASN A 117 -0.17 -1.91 0.22
CA ASN A 117 -1.01 -2.36 -0.88
C ASN A 117 -2.01 -3.38 -0.36
N ASP A 118 -3.28 -2.98 -0.31
CA ASP A 118 -4.40 -3.84 -0.01
C ASP A 118 -4.94 -4.46 -1.30
N HIS A 119 -4.44 -5.66 -1.62
CA HIS A 119 -4.72 -6.35 -2.87
C HIS A 119 -5.88 -7.33 -2.73
N PHE A 120 -6.80 -7.26 -3.68
CA PHE A 120 -7.99 -8.11 -3.77
C PHE A 120 -8.01 -8.85 -5.09
N GLU A 121 -8.42 -10.10 -5.04
CA GLU A 121 -8.62 -10.96 -6.19
C GLU A 121 -10.06 -11.50 -6.21
N VAL A 122 -10.61 -11.69 -7.40
CA VAL A 122 -11.90 -12.36 -7.58
C VAL A 122 -11.79 -13.84 -7.19
N ASN A 123 -12.74 -14.35 -6.40
CA ASN A 123 -12.71 -15.74 -5.93
C ASN A 123 -12.93 -16.77 -7.06
N HIS A 124 -13.85 -16.45 -7.98
CA HIS A 124 -14.26 -17.36 -9.05
C HIS A 124 -14.37 -16.62 -10.39
N PRO A 125 -13.25 -16.24 -11.02
CA PRO A 125 -13.23 -15.37 -12.20
C PRO A 125 -14.06 -15.90 -13.38
N ASP A 126 -14.28 -17.20 -13.47
CA ASP A 126 -15.09 -17.83 -14.52
C ASP A 126 -16.61 -17.80 -14.24
N LYS A 127 -17.01 -17.51 -13.00
CA LYS A 127 -18.41 -17.47 -12.54
C LYS A 127 -18.91 -16.04 -12.28
N THR A 128 -18.00 -15.07 -12.19
CA THR A 128 -18.35 -13.67 -11.93
C THR A 128 -18.75 -12.98 -13.23
N HIS A 129 -19.87 -12.25 -13.21
CA HIS A 129 -20.29 -11.44 -14.35
C HIS A 129 -19.49 -10.12 -14.40
N GLY A 130 -18.54 -10.03 -15.31
CA GLY A 130 -17.79 -8.79 -15.55
C GLY A 130 -17.00 -8.33 -14.33
N GLY A 131 -17.28 -7.12 -13.83
CA GLY A 131 -16.57 -6.47 -12.73
C GLY A 131 -17.33 -6.44 -11.40
N ASP A 132 -18.49 -7.09 -11.30
CA ASP A 132 -19.44 -6.90 -10.19
C ASP A 132 -18.83 -7.20 -8.80
N GLU A 133 -18.05 -8.29 -8.67
CA GLU A 133 -17.41 -8.66 -7.40
C GLU A 133 -16.37 -7.61 -6.96
N ILE A 134 -15.54 -7.11 -7.89
CA ILE A 134 -14.56 -6.07 -7.60
C ILE A 134 -15.25 -4.76 -7.23
N ILE A 135 -16.32 -4.39 -7.93
CA ILE A 135 -17.11 -3.19 -7.60
C ILE A 135 -17.70 -3.32 -6.19
N ASN A 136 -18.26 -4.48 -5.84
CA ASN A 136 -18.81 -4.73 -4.51
C ASN A 136 -17.72 -4.71 -3.42
N ILE A 137 -16.54 -5.27 -3.70
CA ILE A 137 -15.38 -5.16 -2.79
C ILE A 137 -15.00 -3.70 -2.62
N LEU A 138 -14.92 -2.92 -3.71
CA LEU A 138 -14.60 -1.49 -3.64
C LEU A 138 -15.62 -0.72 -2.79
N GLU A 139 -16.92 -0.95 -2.98
CA GLU A 139 -17.98 -0.30 -2.21
C GLU A 139 -17.91 -0.64 -0.72
N THR A 140 -17.66 -1.92 -0.38
CA THR A 140 -17.74 -2.40 1.01
C THR A 140 -16.42 -2.31 1.79
N GLN A 141 -15.29 -2.35 1.09
CA GLN A 141 -13.96 -2.41 1.72
C GLN A 141 -13.20 -1.09 1.67
N TRP A 142 -13.69 -0.06 0.98
CA TRP A 142 -12.96 1.21 0.84
C TRP A 142 -12.47 1.79 2.18
N GLU A 143 -13.41 2.09 3.09
CA GLU A 143 -13.08 2.68 4.39
C GLU A 143 -12.22 1.72 5.24
N THR A 144 -12.53 0.42 5.21
CA THR A 144 -11.78 -0.60 5.95
C THR A 144 -10.33 -0.68 5.45
N SER A 145 -10.11 -0.59 4.13
CA SER A 145 -8.79 -0.65 3.50
C SER A 145 -7.94 0.57 3.86
N LEU A 146 -8.55 1.76 3.85
CA LEU A 146 -7.89 3.00 4.27
C LEU A 146 -7.55 2.98 5.76
N MET A 147 -8.51 2.61 6.62
CA MET A 147 -8.28 2.47 8.07
C MET A 147 -7.18 1.46 8.38
N ARG A 148 -7.22 0.29 7.75
CA ARG A 148 -6.22 -0.78 7.93
C ARG A 148 -4.84 -0.32 7.48
N SER A 149 -4.74 0.35 6.34
CA SER A 149 -3.47 0.92 5.87
C SER A 149 -2.91 1.95 6.85
N ASN A 150 -3.75 2.85 7.38
CA ASN A 150 -3.37 3.85 8.37
C ASN A 150 -2.88 3.22 9.68
N GLN A 151 -3.59 2.20 10.15
CA GLN A 151 -3.22 1.45 11.36
C GLN A 151 -1.88 0.74 11.18
N ILE A 152 -1.67 0.06 10.04
CA ILE A 152 -0.40 -0.62 9.73
C ILE A 152 0.75 0.38 9.71
N ILE A 153 0.60 1.49 8.99
CA ILE A 153 1.65 2.52 8.88
C ILE A 153 1.95 3.11 10.27
N THR A 154 0.91 3.50 11.02
CA THR A 154 1.07 4.11 12.35
C THR A 154 1.77 3.15 13.32
N GLN A 155 1.31 1.90 13.42
CA GLN A 155 1.92 0.91 14.32
C GLN A 155 3.35 0.55 13.91
N LEU A 156 3.62 0.48 12.61
CA LEU A 156 4.98 0.25 12.11
C LEU A 156 5.90 1.41 12.52
N MET A 157 5.47 2.65 12.29
CA MET A 157 6.26 3.83 12.65
C MET A 157 6.46 3.95 14.16
N GLU A 158 5.44 3.67 14.97
CA GLU A 158 5.57 3.62 16.44
C GLU A 158 6.60 2.58 16.88
N LYS A 159 6.61 1.38 16.28
CA LYS A 159 7.58 0.32 16.60
C LYS A 159 9.00 0.67 16.16
N LEU A 160 9.17 1.37 15.04
CA LEU A 160 10.47 1.71 14.48
C LEU A 160 11.06 3.01 15.07
N TYR A 161 10.22 3.95 15.46
CA TYR A 161 10.62 5.32 15.79
C TYR A 161 10.15 5.82 17.17
N GLY A 162 9.16 5.17 17.80
CA GLY A 162 8.55 5.58 19.07
C GLY A 162 7.27 6.42 18.90
N SER A 163 6.43 6.48 19.93
CA SER A 163 5.17 7.22 19.94
C SER A 163 5.42 8.75 19.90
N GLY A 164 4.97 9.42 18.84
CA GLY A 164 5.11 10.88 18.70
C GLY A 164 5.00 11.45 17.28
N THR A 165 4.68 10.65 16.26
CA THR A 165 4.58 11.11 14.88
C THR A 165 3.15 11.54 14.52
N LYS A 166 2.90 12.85 14.62
CA LYS A 166 2.01 13.59 13.73
C LYS A 166 2.73 14.84 13.26
#